data_AF-A0A3M0Y1J2-F1
#
_entry.id   AF-A0A3M0Y1J2-F1
#
_cell.length_a   1.000
_cell.length_b   1.000
_cell.length_c   1.000
_cell.angle_alpha   90.00
_cell.angle_beta   90.00
_cell.angle_gamma   90.00
#
_symmetry.space_group_name_H-M   'P 1'
#
loop_
_entity.id
_entity.type
_entity.pdbx_description
1 polymer ?
#
loop_
_entity_poly.entity_id
_entity_poly.type
_entity_poly.pdbx_seq_one_letter_code
_entity_poly.pdbx_strand_id
1 'polypeptide(L)' 'MALAHGTRTAPAWVLTLQAAKEWGTPPWELTGGRRITWWLRYCVMSRLQADVAAEQARKARLKRG' A
#
# COMPACT_ATOMS: atom_id res chain seq x y z
N MET A 1 8.46 -4.60 -6.74
CA MET A 1 7.04 -4.95 -6.76
C MET A 1 6.76 -5.29 -5.32
N ALA A 2 6.20 -4.36 -4.55
CA ALA A 2 6.00 -4.52 -3.10
C ALA A 2 4.86 -5.51 -2.78
N LEU A 3 4.53 -6.37 -3.74
CA LEU A 3 3.48 -7.38 -3.70
C LEU A 3 4.04 -8.69 -4.29
N ALA A 4 5.35 -8.94 -4.15
CA ALA A 4 5.97 -10.22 -4.55
C ALA A 4 5.62 -11.36 -3.58
N HIS A 5 4.97 -11.08 -2.46
CA HIS A 5 4.30 -12.07 -1.65
C HIS A 5 2.79 -11.89 -1.87
N GLY A 6 2.12 -12.94 -2.31
CA GLY A 6 0.71 -12.92 -2.66
C GLY A 6 -0.17 -12.35 -1.55
N THR A 7 -1.41 -12.05 -1.89
CA THR A 7 -2.50 -11.53 -1.04
C THR A 7 -2.64 -12.18 0.34
N ARG A 8 -1.98 -13.32 0.61
CA ARG A 8 -1.93 -14.03 1.89
C ARG A 8 -1.08 -13.37 2.98
N THR A 9 -0.18 -12.43 2.65
CA THR A 9 0.77 -11.82 3.62
C THR A 9 0.59 -10.33 3.86
N ALA A 10 -0.27 -9.65 3.10
CA ALA A 10 -0.54 -8.24 3.35
C ALA A 10 -1.40 -8.08 4.62
N PRO A 11 -1.11 -7.12 5.50
CA PRO A 11 -2.00 -6.80 6.61
C PRO A 11 -3.41 -6.50 6.10
N ALA A 12 -4.45 -6.99 6.79
CA ALA A 12 -5.85 -6.86 6.36
C ALA A 12 -6.25 -5.40 6.03
N TRP A 13 -5.72 -4.43 6.78
CA TRP A 13 -6.00 -3.01 6.55
C TRP A 13 -5.48 -2.49 5.20
N VAL A 14 -4.47 -3.12 4.60
CA VAL A 14 -3.98 -2.79 3.26
C VAL A 14 -5.03 -3.17 2.22
N LEU A 15 -5.64 -4.36 2.36
CA LEU A 15 -6.74 -4.80 1.49
C LEU A 15 -7.95 -3.88 1.64
N THR A 16 -8.25 -3.44 2.86
CA THR A 16 -9.32 -2.45 3.10
C THR A 16 -9.04 -1.12 2.41
N LEU A 17 -7.81 -0.61 2.44
CA LEU A 17 -7.46 0.63 1.73
C LEU A 17 -7.58 0.48 0.21
N GLN A 18 -7.23 -0.69 -0.32
CA GLN A 18 -7.38 -0.96 -1.75
C GLN A 18 -8.86 -1.02 -2.15
N ALA A 19 -9.69 -1.76 -1.41
CA ALA A 19 -11.13 -1.82 -1.65
C ALA A 19 -11.80 -0.44 -1.50
N ALA A 20 -11.43 0.33 -0.47
CA ALA A 20 -11.88 1.70 -0.26
C ALA A 20 -11.60 2.60 -1.47
N LYS A 21 -10.38 2.49 -2.05
CA LYS A 21 -10.01 3.22 -3.25
C LYS A 21 -10.82 2.79 -4.48
N GLU A 22 -11.01 1.49 -4.67
CA GLU A 22 -11.78 0.94 -5.81
C GLU A 22 -13.26 1.33 -5.74
N TRP A 23 -13.83 1.40 -4.54
CA TRP A 23 -15.24 1.75 -4.32
C TRP A 23 -15.49 3.25 -4.09
N GLY A 24 -14.44 4.08 -4.14
CA GLY A 24 -14.55 5.53 -3.91
C GLY A 24 -15.08 5.90 -2.52
N THR A 25 -14.95 5.01 -1.54
CA THR A 25 -15.51 5.15 -0.20
C THR A 25 -14.37 5.16 0.82
N PRO A 26 -14.41 6.02 1.86
CA PRO A 26 -13.34 6.03 2.83
C PRO A 26 -13.29 4.75 3.69
N PRO A 27 -12.10 4.28 4.10
CA PRO A 27 -11.92 2.98 4.76
C PRO A 27 -12.58 2.88 6.14
N TRP A 28 -12.80 4.00 6.83
CA TRP A 28 -13.52 4.04 8.12
C TRP A 28 -15.02 3.82 7.96
N GLU A 29 -15.60 4.02 6.77
CA GLU A 29 -17.00 3.69 6.49
C GLU A 29 -17.19 2.20 6.21
N LEU A 30 -16.15 1.52 5.70
CA LEU A 30 -16.20 0.08 5.41
C LEU A 30 -16.05 -0.81 6.65
N THR A 31 -15.16 -0.42 7.57
CA THR A 31 -14.74 -1.29 8.69
C THR A 31 -14.75 -0.59 10.04
N GLY A 32 -15.18 0.68 10.07
CA GLY A 32 -15.16 1.50 11.28
C GLY A 32 -13.75 1.97 11.67
N GLY A 33 -13.62 2.39 12.93
CA GLY A 33 -12.38 2.87 13.51
C GLY A 33 -12.13 4.37 13.33
N ARG A 34 -11.03 4.85 13.91
CA ARG A 34 -10.70 6.28 13.92
C ARG A 34 -10.11 6.72 12.59
N ARG A 35 -10.59 7.85 12.04
CA ARG A 35 -10.08 8.45 10.79
C ARG A 35 -8.56 8.63 10.81
N ILE A 36 -8.00 9.09 11.94
CA ILE A 36 -6.56 9.31 12.08
C ILE A 36 -5.75 8.01 11.93
N THR A 37 -6.26 6.88 12.40
CA THR A 37 -5.59 5.58 12.26
C THR A 37 -5.52 5.17 10.79
N TRP A 38 -6.59 5.39 10.03
CA TRP A 38 -6.61 5.14 8.60
C TRP A 38 -5.70 6.06 7.82
N TRP A 39 -5.61 7.33 8.21
CA TRP A 39 -4.66 8.27 7.64
C TRP A 39 -3.20 7.82 7.85
N LEU A 40 -2.83 7.45 9.07
CA LEU A 40 -1.48 6.95 9.36
C LEU A 40 -1.14 5.69 8.56
N ARG A 41 -2.09 4.75 8.45
CA ARG A 41 -1.96 3.55 7.62
C ARG A 41 -1.72 3.89 6.15
N TYR A 42 -2.46 4.86 5.62
CA TYR A 42 -2.27 5.34 4.26
C TYR A 42 -0.86 5.91 4.06
N CYS A 43 -0.39 6.79 4.95
CA CYS A 43 0.95 7.36 4.88
C CYS A 43 2.06 6.29 4.87
N VAL A 44 1.94 5.26 5.73
CA VAL A 44 2.89 4.15 5.78
C VAL A 44 2.89 3.38 4.46
N MET A 45 1.72 3.05 3.92
CA MET A 45 1.60 2.33 2.65
C MET A 45 2.21 3.13 1.49
N SER A 46 1.92 4.42 1.39
CA SER A 46 2.47 5.30 0.35
C SER A 46 4.00 5.36 0.40
N ARG A 47 4.57 5.45 1.60
CA ARG A 47 6.03 5.46 1.77
C ARG A 47 6.67 4.15 1.33
N LEU A 48 6.13 3.02 1.78
CA LEU A 48 6.63 1.69 1.39
C LEU A 48 6.54 1.46 -0.12
N GLN A 49 5.47 1.92 -0.76
CA GLN A 49 5.32 1.83 -2.22
C GLN A 49 6.39 2.67 -2.93
N ALA A 50 6.67 3.87 -2.45
CA ALA A 50 7.73 4.73 -2.99
C ALA A 50 9.12 4.10 -2.86
N ASP A 51 9.45 3.56 -1.68
CA ASP A 51 10.74 2.91 -1.41
C ASP A 51 10.96 1.70 -2.34
N VAL A 52 9.93 0.89 -2.54
CA VAL A 52 10.03 -0.26 -3.45
C VAL A 52 10.12 0.17 -4.92
N ALA A 53 9.42 1.22 -5.33
CA ALA A 53 9.54 1.75 -6.67
C ALA A 53 10.97 2.28 -6.94
N ALA A 54 11.54 2.99 -5.96
CA ALA A 54 12.92 3.47 -6.02
C ALA A 54 13.93 2.31 -6.13
N GLU A 55 13.75 1.26 -5.33
CA GLU A 55 14.62 0.08 -5.36
C GLU A 55 14.52 -0.69 -6.69
N GLN A 56 13.31 -0.78 -7.27
CA GLN A 56 13.14 -1.37 -8.59
C GLN A 56 13.81 -0.55 -9.69
N ALA A 57 13.68 0.78 -9.64
CA ALA A 57 14.35 1.66 -10.59
C ALA A 57 15.88 1.53 -10.48
N ARG A 58 16.41 1.43 -9.26
CA ARG A 58 17.84 1.17 -9.01
C ARG A 58 18.30 -0.15 -9.63
N LYS A 59 17.59 -1.24 -9.37
CA LYS A 59 17.88 -2.57 -9.95
C LYS A 59 17.76 -2.57 -11.48
N ALA A 60 16.78 -1.86 -12.03
CA ALA A 60 16.60 -1.76 -13.48
C ALA A 60 17.76 -1.00 -14.15
N ARG A 61 18.32 0.02 -13.50
CA ARG A 61 19.52 0.74 -13.98
C ARG A 61 20.75 -0.16 -13.97
N LEU A 62 20.97 -0.90 -12.88
CA LEU A 62 22.10 -1.83 -12.74
C LEU A 62 22.09 -2.99 -13.75
N LYS A 63 20.92 -3.37 -14.28
CA LYS A 63 20.80 -4.42 -15.30
C LYS A 63 21.02 -3.92 -16.73
N ARG A 64 21.05 -2.60 -16.97
CA ARG A 64 21.16 -1.99 -18.30
C ARG A 64 22.56 -1.45 -18.61
N GLY A 65 23.40 -1.27 -17.60
CA GLY A 65 24.82 -0.95 -17.74
C GLY A 65 25.66 -2.19 -17.49
#